data_AF-A0A1G0XQ74-F1
#
_entry.id   AF-A0A1G0XQ74-F1
#
_cell.length_a   1.000
_cell.length_b   1.000
_cell.length_c   1.000
_cell.angle_alpha   90.00
_cell.angle_beta   90.00
_cell.angle_gamma   90.00
#
_symmetry.space_group_name_H-M   'P 1'
#
loop_
_entity.id
_entity.type
_entity.pdbx_description
1 polymer ?
#
loop_
_entity_poly.entity_id
_entity_poly.type
_entity_poly.pdbx_seq_one_letter_code
_entity_poly.pdbx_strand_id
1 'polypeptide(L)'
;MNEVQSKDLDTTQQKKIPQHLIHDCTLACNDFQSKGFNLAKAKEITAEKLATIGTMDGMQSMLMAQMLSIHQLQQKSMTYAHSIGDFRLQKHYTNAAVKLSNCFVQQANILARLQGVGSQKIIVERVEVHQGGQAIVGNVQGGLANKEKK
;
A
#
# COMPACT_ATOMS: atom_id res chain seq x y z
N MET A 1 -10.93 2.70 -47.69
CA MET A 1 -10.66 1.41 -47.03
C MET A 1 -9.25 1.54 -46.45
N ASN A 2 -8.97 2.17 -45.30
CA ASN A 2 -9.48 2.03 -43.92
C ASN A 2 -9.58 0.60 -43.43
N GLU A 3 -8.95 0.36 -42.25
CA GLU A 3 -8.86 -0.84 -41.39
C GLU A 3 -7.46 -1.48 -41.37
N VAL A 4 -6.71 -1.61 -40.27
CA VAL A 4 -6.86 -1.27 -38.84
C VAL A 4 -5.46 -1.01 -38.27
N GLN A 5 -5.26 0.14 -37.62
CA GLN A 5 -4.19 0.33 -36.64
C GLN A 5 -4.57 -0.46 -35.37
N SER A 6 -3.85 -1.53 -35.05
CA SER A 6 -3.80 -2.05 -33.68
C SER A 6 -2.62 -1.39 -32.94
N LYS A 7 -2.91 -0.22 -32.37
CA LYS A 7 -2.32 0.13 -31.07
C LYS A 7 -2.71 -0.98 -30.12
N ASP A 8 -1.77 -1.53 -29.37
CA ASP A 8 -1.93 -1.65 -27.92
C ASP A 8 -0.65 -2.14 -27.23
N LEU A 9 -0.19 -1.24 -26.36
CA LEU A 9 0.48 -1.48 -25.08
C LEU A 9 1.90 -2.05 -25.11
N ASP A 10 2.84 -1.10 -25.09
CA ASP A 10 4.15 -1.19 -24.43
C ASP A 10 3.97 -1.46 -22.93
N THR A 11 3.43 -2.63 -22.59
CA THR A 11 3.54 -3.27 -21.29
C THR A 11 4.91 -3.91 -21.26
N THR A 12 5.90 -3.24 -20.68
CA THR A 12 6.89 -3.76 -19.69
C THR A 12 8.03 -2.74 -19.54
N GLN A 13 7.72 -1.49 -19.19
CA GLN A 13 8.65 -0.74 -18.33
C GLN A 13 8.40 -1.20 -16.90
N GLN A 14 8.98 -2.34 -16.54
CA GLN A 14 9.05 -2.81 -15.16
C GLN A 14 9.79 -1.70 -14.38
N LYS A 15 9.04 -0.77 -13.78
CA LYS A 15 9.61 0.36 -13.04
C LYS A 15 10.47 -0.22 -11.93
N LYS A 16 11.80 -0.11 -12.09
CA LYS A 16 12.75 -0.60 -11.10
C LYS A 16 12.45 0.05 -9.76
N ILE A 17 12.34 -0.79 -8.73
CA ILE A 17 12.17 -0.33 -7.35
C ILE A 17 13.35 0.59 -7.00
N PRO A 18 13.11 1.77 -6.41
CA PRO A 18 14.18 2.69 -6.05
C PRO A 18 15.18 2.04 -5.09
N GLN A 19 16.48 2.25 -5.34
CA GLN A 19 17.55 1.64 -4.54
C GLN A 19 17.49 2.02 -3.05
N HIS A 20 17.12 3.27 -2.75
CA HIS A 20 16.96 3.74 -1.38
C HIS A 20 15.86 2.95 -0.65
N LEU A 21 14.76 2.63 -1.33
CA LEU A 21 13.66 1.89 -0.75
C LEU A 21 14.05 0.44 -0.41
N ILE A 22 14.83 -0.20 -1.30
CA ILE A 22 15.40 -1.53 -1.03
C ILE A 22 16.32 -1.46 0.19
N HIS A 23 17.15 -0.42 0.28
CA HIS A 23 18.07 -0.25 1.39
C HIS A 23 17.34 -0.10 2.73
N ASP A 24 16.40 0.82 2.83
CA ASP A 24 15.64 1.10 4.05
C ASP A 24 14.83 -0.12 4.48
N CYS A 25 14.15 -0.77 3.53
CA CYS A 25 13.39 -2.00 3.79
C CYS A 25 14.31 -3.14 4.26
N THR A 26 15.52 -3.26 3.69
CA THR A 26 16.50 -4.27 4.11
C THR A 26 16.90 -4.04 5.56
N LEU A 27 17.18 -2.80 5.96
CA LEU A 27 17.54 -2.47 7.34
C LEU A 27 16.39 -2.73 8.31
N ALA A 28 15.15 -2.43 7.91
CA ALA A 28 13.97 -2.66 8.75
C ALA A 28 13.61 -4.15 8.91
N CYS A 29 13.79 -4.95 7.86
CA CYS A 29 13.39 -6.37 7.87
C CYS A 29 14.41 -7.28 8.56
N ASN A 30 15.69 -6.94 8.54
CA ASN A 30 16.76 -7.84 8.91
C ASN A 30 17.41 -7.46 10.25
N ASP A 31 17.90 -8.47 10.97
CA ASP A 31 18.77 -8.23 12.12
C ASP A 31 20.22 -8.05 11.64
N PHE A 32 20.60 -6.79 11.46
CA PHE A 32 21.94 -6.42 11.02
C PHE A 32 23.03 -6.68 12.07
N GLN A 33 22.65 -7.00 13.33
CA GLN A 33 23.60 -7.33 14.39
C GLN A 33 23.95 -8.82 14.42
N SER A 34 23.24 -9.66 13.66
CA SER A 34 23.56 -11.09 13.61
C SER A 34 24.95 -11.34 12.99
N LYS A 35 25.74 -12.23 13.61
CA LYS A 35 27.12 -12.53 13.20
C LYS A 35 27.27 -13.04 11.75
N GLY A 36 26.19 -13.52 11.15
CA GLY A 36 26.14 -14.01 9.76
C GLY A 36 25.46 -13.07 8.78
N PHE A 37 25.15 -11.83 9.18
CA PHE A 37 24.45 -10.89 8.31
C PHE A 37 25.33 -10.47 7.12
N ASN A 38 24.84 -10.72 5.91
CA ASN A 38 25.44 -10.21 4.68
C ASN A 38 24.47 -9.21 4.04
N LEU A 39 24.87 -7.94 4.02
CA LEU A 39 24.02 -6.86 3.50
C LEU A 39 23.70 -7.02 2.01
N ALA A 40 24.65 -7.48 1.20
CA ALA A 40 24.42 -7.65 -0.24
C ALA A 40 23.37 -8.73 -0.50
N LYS A 41 23.50 -9.88 0.16
CA LYS A 41 22.51 -10.97 0.09
C LYS A 41 21.15 -10.55 0.65
N ALA A 42 21.12 -9.79 1.75
CA ALA A 42 19.88 -9.30 2.33
C ALA A 42 19.16 -8.31 1.41
N LYS A 43 19.91 -7.44 0.70
CA LYS A 43 19.36 -6.54 -0.32
C LYS A 43 18.76 -7.31 -1.49
N GLU A 44 19.42 -8.36 -1.97
CA GLU A 44 18.93 -9.23 -3.03
C GLU A 44 17.60 -9.89 -2.65
N ILE A 45 17.54 -10.53 -1.48
CA ILE A 45 16.31 -11.16 -0.96
C ILE A 45 15.19 -10.12 -0.79
N THR A 46 15.52 -8.92 -0.31
CA THR A 46 14.52 -7.85 -0.12
C THR A 46 14.00 -7.33 -1.45
N ALA A 47 14.86 -7.19 -2.46
CA ALA A 47 14.47 -6.79 -3.81
C ALA A 47 13.54 -7.84 -4.45
N GLU A 48 13.87 -9.14 -4.29
CA GLU A 48 13.03 -10.24 -4.74
C GLU A 48 11.64 -10.19 -4.08
N LYS A 49 11.59 -10.07 -2.75
CA LYS A 49 10.32 -9.95 -2.00
C LYS A 49 9.46 -8.79 -2.48
N LEU A 50 10.05 -7.62 -2.71
CA LEU A 50 9.32 -6.46 -3.22
C LEU A 50 8.86 -6.65 -4.66
N ALA A 51 9.67 -7.32 -5.50
CA ALA A 51 9.28 -7.66 -6.87
C ALA A 51 8.09 -8.63 -6.90
N THR A 52 8.03 -9.60 -5.98
CA THR A 52 6.90 -10.56 -5.87
C THR A 52 5.57 -9.88 -5.55
N ILE A 53 5.58 -8.81 -4.75
CA ILE A 53 4.34 -8.11 -4.33
C ILE A 53 3.80 -7.24 -5.50
N GLY A 54 4.62 -6.93 -6.52
CA GLY A 54 4.22 -6.22 -7.73
C GLY A 54 4.12 -4.72 -7.52
N THR A 55 5.19 -3.98 -7.81
CA THR A 55 5.24 -2.53 -7.57
C THR A 55 4.73 -1.73 -8.76
N MET A 56 3.66 -0.97 -8.54
CA MET A 56 3.23 0.13 -9.41
C MET A 56 3.58 1.45 -8.71
N ASP A 57 3.82 2.52 -9.47
CA ASP A 57 4.02 3.92 -9.03
C ASP A 57 4.94 4.20 -7.79
N GLY A 58 5.34 5.44 -7.56
CA GLY A 58 6.23 5.80 -6.43
C GLY A 58 5.60 5.54 -5.06
N MET A 59 4.38 6.01 -4.84
CA MET A 59 3.71 5.94 -3.53
C MET A 59 3.31 4.51 -3.14
N GLN A 60 2.78 3.74 -4.08
CA GLN A 60 2.42 2.35 -3.85
C GLN A 60 3.66 1.49 -3.55
N SER A 61 4.79 1.73 -4.23
CA SER A 61 6.06 1.09 -3.91
C SER A 61 6.48 1.34 -2.46
N MET A 62 6.39 2.59 -1.98
CA MET A 62 6.71 2.94 -0.59
C MET A 62 5.79 2.23 0.40
N LEU A 63 4.48 2.20 0.13
CA LEU A 63 3.51 1.52 0.97
C LEU A 63 3.79 0.01 1.05
N MET A 64 4.12 -0.62 -0.07
CA MET A 64 4.46 -2.05 -0.11
C MET A 64 5.72 -2.38 0.68
N ALA A 65 6.76 -1.53 0.60
CA ALA A 65 7.97 -1.69 1.41
C ALA A 65 7.69 -1.55 2.91
N GLN A 66 6.78 -0.65 3.29
CA GLN A 66 6.30 -0.53 4.65
C GLN A 66 5.53 -1.79 5.08
N MET A 67 4.62 -2.29 4.24
CA MET A 67 3.85 -3.52 4.49
C MET A 67 4.76 -4.73 4.70
N LEU A 68 5.82 -4.86 3.90
CA LEU A 68 6.81 -5.92 4.07
C LEU A 68 7.53 -5.84 5.42
N SER A 69 7.89 -4.63 5.84
CA SER A 69 8.55 -4.38 7.12
C SER A 69 7.63 -4.68 8.32
N ILE A 70 6.36 -4.28 8.23
CA ILE A 70 5.33 -4.58 9.23
C ILE A 70 5.10 -6.09 9.34
N HIS A 71 4.99 -6.78 8.20
CA HIS A 71 4.85 -8.23 8.17
C HIS A 71 6.03 -8.93 8.84
N GLN A 72 7.26 -8.54 8.51
CA GLN A 72 8.45 -9.15 9.09
C GLN A 72 8.55 -8.92 10.60
N LEU A 73 8.21 -7.72 11.09
CA LEU A 73 8.19 -7.41 12.51
C LEU A 73 7.08 -8.18 13.25
N GLN A 74 5.93 -8.38 12.61
CA GLN A 74 4.84 -9.19 13.13
C GLN A 74 5.29 -10.65 13.29
N GLN A 75 5.93 -11.23 12.26
CA GLN A 75 6.45 -12.61 12.32
C GLN A 75 7.48 -12.76 13.45
N LYS A 76 8.42 -11.81 13.61
CA LYS A 76 9.37 -11.81 14.74
C LYS A 76 8.65 -11.75 16.08
N SER A 77 7.63 -10.90 16.22
CA SER A 77 6.83 -10.80 17.44
C SER A 77 6.11 -12.11 17.76
N MET A 78 5.56 -12.80 16.76
CA MET A 78 4.94 -14.12 16.92
C MET A 78 5.97 -15.17 17.39
N THR A 79 7.16 -15.19 16.79
CA THR A 79 8.25 -16.09 17.22
C THR A 79 8.65 -15.84 18.67
N TYR A 80 8.82 -14.58 19.09
CA TYR A 80 9.13 -14.27 20.49
C TYR A 80 7.98 -14.65 21.44
N ALA A 81 6.74 -14.41 21.05
CA ALA A 81 5.58 -14.83 21.85
C ALA A 81 5.52 -16.35 22.04
N HIS A 82 5.95 -17.13 21.04
CA HIS A 82 5.95 -18.59 21.10
C HIS A 82 7.12 -19.14 21.94
N SER A 83 8.30 -18.53 21.85
CA SER A 83 9.52 -19.07 22.46
C SER A 83 9.77 -18.65 23.92
N ILE A 84 8.97 -17.72 24.46
CA ILE A 84 9.21 -17.12 25.78
C ILE A 84 8.32 -17.76 26.85
N GLY A 85 8.93 -18.20 27.95
CA GLY A 85 8.22 -18.76 29.12
C GLY A 85 7.67 -17.73 30.11
N ASP A 86 8.10 -16.46 30.02
CA ASP A 86 7.53 -15.37 30.82
C ASP A 86 6.18 -14.92 30.24
N PHE A 87 5.11 -15.13 31.00
CA PHE A 87 3.74 -14.81 30.60
C PHE A 87 3.53 -13.32 30.26
N ARG A 88 4.17 -12.39 30.99
CA ARG A 88 4.03 -10.95 30.74
C ARG A 88 4.63 -10.58 29.39
N LEU A 89 5.80 -11.15 29.09
CA LEU A 89 6.51 -10.88 27.86
C LEU A 89 5.85 -11.59 26.66
N GLN A 90 5.36 -12.82 26.84
CA GLN A 90 4.51 -13.50 25.87
C GLN A 90 3.26 -12.67 25.52
N LYS A 91 2.55 -12.15 26.53
CA LYS A 91 1.39 -11.27 26.32
C LYS A 91 1.78 -9.98 25.60
N HIS A 92 2.93 -9.39 25.94
CA HIS A 92 3.43 -8.19 25.26
C HIS A 92 3.65 -8.43 23.76
N TYR A 93 4.37 -9.48 23.39
CA TYR A 93 4.64 -9.79 21.98
C TYR A 93 3.39 -10.24 21.22
N THR A 94 2.48 -10.97 21.88
CA THR A 94 1.17 -11.31 21.30
C THR A 94 0.38 -10.05 20.96
N ASN A 95 0.31 -9.08 21.88
CA ASN A 95 -0.37 -7.80 21.64
C ASN A 95 0.31 -6.99 20.53
N ALA A 96 1.64 -7.00 20.45
CA ALA A 96 2.38 -6.36 19.37
C ALA A 96 2.03 -7.00 18.01
N ALA A 97 2.00 -8.33 17.92
CA ALA A 97 1.63 -9.06 16.72
C ALA A 97 0.20 -8.72 16.25
N VAL A 98 -0.76 -8.63 17.18
CA VAL A 98 -2.15 -8.24 16.86
C VAL A 98 -2.22 -6.81 16.32
N LYS A 99 -1.51 -5.86 16.94
CA LYS A 99 -1.47 -4.46 16.48
C LYS A 99 -0.88 -4.34 15.07
N LEU A 100 0.22 -5.06 14.81
CA LEU A 100 0.86 -5.08 13.50
C LEU A 100 -0.04 -5.73 12.44
N SER A 101 -0.79 -6.78 12.80
CA SER A 101 -1.78 -7.40 11.91
C SER A 101 -2.90 -6.43 11.53
N ASN A 102 -3.42 -5.66 12.49
CA ASN A 102 -4.43 -4.63 12.20
C ASN A 102 -3.88 -3.51 11.31
N CYS A 103 -2.63 -3.09 11.54
CA CYS A 103 -1.93 -2.13 10.69
C CYS A 103 -1.78 -2.66 9.26
N PHE A 104 -1.39 -3.92 9.09
CA PHE A 104 -1.29 -4.56 7.79
C PHE A 104 -2.62 -4.57 7.03
N VAL A 105 -3.73 -4.88 7.71
CA VAL A 105 -5.08 -4.83 7.11
C VAL A 105 -5.43 -3.40 6.66
N GLN A 106 -5.11 -2.39 7.46
CA GLN A 106 -5.33 -0.99 7.07
C GLN A 106 -4.51 -0.62 5.83
N GLN A 107 -3.23 -1.00 5.78
CA GLN A 107 -2.36 -0.77 4.63
C GLN A 107 -2.84 -1.50 3.38
N ALA A 108 -3.31 -2.75 3.51
CA ALA A 108 -3.88 -3.51 2.41
C ALA A 108 -5.14 -2.84 1.83
N ASN A 109 -6.01 -2.29 2.68
CA ASN A 109 -7.18 -1.53 2.24
C ASN A 109 -6.79 -0.23 1.52
N ILE A 110 -5.76 0.48 2.00
CA ILE A 110 -5.23 1.67 1.33
C ILE A 110 -4.65 1.28 -0.04
N LEU A 111 -3.87 0.20 -0.11
CA LEU A 111 -3.28 -0.30 -1.36
C LEU A 111 -4.37 -0.68 -2.37
N ALA A 112 -5.41 -1.39 -1.95
CA ALA A 112 -6.54 -1.74 -2.81
C ALA A 112 -7.20 -0.48 -3.41
N ARG A 113 -7.43 0.56 -2.59
CA ARG A 113 -7.97 1.85 -3.05
C ARG A 113 -7.04 2.55 -4.03
N LEU A 114 -5.73 2.54 -3.78
CA LEU A 114 -4.72 3.11 -4.70
C LEU A 114 -4.65 2.36 -6.04
N GLN A 115 -4.95 1.07 -6.04
CA GLN A 115 -5.05 0.23 -7.25
C GLN A 115 -6.40 0.38 -7.97
N GLY A 116 -7.30 1.25 -7.47
CA GLY A 116 -8.64 1.44 -8.03
C GLY A 116 -9.64 0.33 -7.66
N VAL A 117 -9.21 -0.64 -6.85
CA VAL A 117 -10.07 -1.72 -6.34
C VAL A 117 -10.97 -1.15 -5.25
N GLY A 118 -12.29 -1.19 -5.47
CA GLY A 118 -13.28 -0.77 -4.49
C GLY A 118 -13.87 0.64 -4.70
N SER A 119 -13.62 1.30 -5.82
CA SER A 119 -14.46 2.43 -6.24
C SER A 119 -15.79 1.88 -6.77
N GLN A 120 -16.90 2.22 -6.11
CA GLN A 120 -18.23 1.86 -6.62
C GLN A 120 -18.49 2.71 -7.87
N LYS A 121 -18.48 2.07 -9.04
CA LYS A 121 -18.88 2.71 -10.29
C LYS A 121 -20.40 2.79 -10.33
N ILE A 122 -20.96 3.97 -10.05
CA ILE A 122 -22.38 4.24 -10.24
C ILE A 122 -22.56 4.81 -11.65
N ILE A 123 -23.27 4.08 -12.51
CA ILE A 123 -23.68 4.54 -13.85
C ILE A 123 -25.13 4.99 -13.73
N VAL A 124 -25.39 6.25 -14.06
CA VAL A 124 -26.74 6.81 -14.04
C VAL A 124 -27.28 6.81 -15.47
N GLU A 125 -28.38 6.09 -15.72
CA GLU A 125 -28.99 5.99 -17.05
C GLU A 125 -30.12 7.00 -17.28
N ARG A 126 -30.92 7.31 -16.25
CA ARG A 126 -32.02 8.26 -16.34
C ARG A 126 -32.08 9.14 -15.09
N VAL A 127 -32.18 10.45 -15.29
CA VAL A 127 -32.35 11.45 -14.23
C VAL A 127 -33.55 12.31 -14.60
N GLU A 128 -34.55 12.37 -13.72
CA GLU A 128 -35.64 13.35 -13.81
C GLU A 128 -35.34 14.50 -12.85
N VAL A 129 -35.29 15.72 -13.40
CA VAL A 129 -35.09 16.94 -12.62
C VAL A 129 -36.35 17.79 -12.74
N HIS A 130 -36.99 18.07 -11.61
CA HIS A 130 -38.18 18.90 -11.56
C HIS A 130 -37.85 20.40 -11.40
N GLN A 131 -38.86 21.25 -11.59
CA GLN A 131 -38.76 22.70 -11.45
C GLN A 131 -38.03 23.11 -10.16
N GLY A 132 -37.00 23.96 -10.30
CA GLY A 132 -36.15 24.43 -9.20
C GLY A 132 -35.03 23.47 -8.76
N GLY A 133 -34.94 22.24 -9.29
CA GLY A 133 -33.90 21.27 -8.96
C GLY A 133 -32.65 21.37 -9.84
N GLN A 134 -31.50 20.97 -9.32
CA GLN A 134 -30.26 20.77 -10.08
C GLN A 134 -29.62 19.44 -9.69
N ALA A 135 -29.18 18.67 -10.69
CA ALA A 135 -28.41 17.45 -10.51
C ALA A 135 -26.98 17.66 -10.98
N ILE A 136 -26.00 17.27 -10.16
CA ILE A 136 -24.56 17.41 -10.47
C ILE A 136 -23.91 16.04 -10.27
N VAL A 137 -23.17 15.57 -11.28
CA VAL A 137 -22.33 14.36 -11.20
C VAL A 137 -20.88 14.79 -11.38
N GLY A 138 -20.05 14.55 -10.37
CA GLY A 138 -18.64 14.92 -10.37
C GLY A 138 -18.14 15.32 -9.00
N ASN A 139 -16.88 15.76 -8.94
CA ASN A 139 -16.25 16.20 -7.70
C ASN A 139 -16.69 17.63 -7.38
N VAL A 140 -17.56 17.82 -6.38
CA VAL A 140 -18.06 19.14 -5.98
C VAL A 140 -17.12 19.76 -4.95
N GLN A 141 -16.30 20.72 -5.35
CA GLN A 141 -15.56 21.60 -4.41
C GLN A 141 -16.45 22.80 -4.07
N GLY A 142 -16.99 22.80 -2.84
CA GLY A 142 -17.86 23.86 -2.36
C GLY A 142 -17.15 25.21 -2.33
N GLY A 143 -17.58 26.14 -3.18
CA GLY A 143 -17.13 27.53 -3.13
C GLY A 143 -17.58 28.16 -1.81
N LEU A 144 -16.62 28.48 -0.95
CA LEU A 144 -16.82 29.45 0.14
C LEU A 144 -17.27 30.76 -0.51
N ALA A 145 -18.57 31.02 -0.44
CA ALA A 145 -19.20 32.20 -1.00
C ALA A 145 -18.56 33.47 -0.41
N ASN A 146 -17.93 34.23 -1.29
CA ASN A 146 -17.46 35.58 -1.04
C ASN A 146 -18.67 36.45 -0.63
N LYS A 147 -18.75 36.81 0.66
CA LYS A 147 -19.69 37.83 1.16
C LYS A 147 -18.96 39.17 1.18
N GLU A 148 -18.88 39.83 0.04
CA GLU A 148 -18.69 41.28 0.00
C GLU A 148 -20.00 41.93 0.48
N LYS A 149 -20.02 42.41 1.72
CA LYS A 149 -21.04 43.34 2.19
C LYS A 149 -20.65 44.73 1.70
N LYS A 150 -21.50 45.26 0.83
CA LYS A 150 -21.56 46.67 0.44
C LYS A 150 -22.12 47.52 1.59
#